data_AF-A0A7S2G2H7-F1
#
_entry.id   AF-A0A7S2G2H7-F1
#
_cell.length_a   1.000
_cell.length_b   1.000
_cell.length_c   1.000
_cell.angle_alpha   90.00
_cell.angle_beta   90.00
_cell.angle_gamma   90.00
#
_symmetry.space_group_name_H-M   'P 1'
#
loop_
_entity.id
_entity.type
_entity.pdbx_description
1 polymer ?
#
loop_
_entity_poly.entity_id
_entity_poly.type
_entity_poly.pdbx_seq_one_letter_code
_entity_poly.pdbx_strand_id
1 'polypeptide(L)'
;NYTNDEMLAWATACKAKDGDLVCIFAGPGGHMSDHTREVTGKWRHIMGTELGYRSKGFVGLWVVDFPLLEFDPDEGRYIAKHHPFTSVKAEDEEKMKSAPGDVRANAYDLVINGVEVGGGSIRICDRAMQMKTFELLGFSPEEALAQFGFLLGAFEFGPPPHGGMAFGLDRLCTILGGETSIRNYIAFPKNNQGRDVMIASPSPLTPAQLEELSIDTIQKVKDDAAAEEKAAAEGGASA
;
A
#
# COMPACT_ATOMS: atom_id res chain seq x y z
N ASN A 1 -33.22 -20.98 9.20
CA ASN A 1 -33.06 -20.73 10.64
C ASN A 1 -32.17 -21.80 11.23
N TYR A 2 -31.12 -21.37 11.93
CA TYR A 2 -30.20 -22.29 12.59
C TYR A 2 -30.86 -22.89 13.84
N THR A 3 -30.48 -24.13 14.15
CA THR A 3 -30.94 -24.86 15.33
C THR A 3 -30.26 -24.34 16.60
N ASN A 4 -30.84 -24.64 17.76
CA ASN A 4 -30.24 -24.28 19.05
C ASN A 4 -28.87 -24.96 19.25
N ASP A 5 -28.71 -26.19 18.76
CA ASP A 5 -27.46 -26.93 18.87
C ASP A 5 -26.35 -26.29 18.01
N GLU A 6 -26.68 -25.82 16.80
CA GLU A 6 -25.74 -25.07 15.94
C GLU A 6 -25.34 -23.73 16.57
N MET A 7 -26.29 -22.98 17.12
CA MET A 7 -25.99 -21.72 17.80
C MET A 7 -25.14 -21.92 19.06
N LEU A 8 -25.39 -23.00 19.82
CA LEU A 8 -24.59 -23.37 20.99
C LEU A 8 -23.17 -23.78 20.60
N ALA A 9 -23.01 -24.50 19.48
CA ALA A 9 -21.69 -24.87 18.95
C ALA A 9 -20.87 -23.64 18.59
N TRP A 10 -21.46 -22.62 17.96
CA TRP A 10 -20.78 -21.36 17.64
C TRP A 10 -20.42 -20.55 18.87
N ALA A 11 -21.35 -20.41 19.82
CA ALA A 11 -21.09 -19.73 21.08
C ALA A 11 -19.91 -20.38 21.84
N THR A 12 -19.88 -21.72 21.87
CA THR A 12 -18.79 -22.49 22.46
C THR A 12 -17.46 -22.25 21.73
N ALA A 13 -17.46 -22.29 20.40
CA ALA A 13 -16.26 -22.04 19.58
C ALA A 13 -15.70 -20.63 19.77
N CYS A 14 -16.58 -19.62 19.88
CA CYS A 14 -16.21 -18.24 20.16
C CYS A 14 -15.87 -17.98 21.64
N LYS A 15 -16.07 -18.97 22.52
CA LYS A 15 -15.93 -18.85 23.98
C LYS A 15 -16.80 -17.73 24.57
N ALA A 16 -17.98 -17.53 24.00
CA ALA A 16 -18.94 -16.50 24.42
C ALA A 16 -19.55 -16.84 25.79
N LYS A 17 -19.89 -15.81 26.55
CA LYS A 17 -20.57 -15.90 27.85
C LYS A 17 -21.94 -15.22 27.79
N ASP A 18 -22.75 -15.42 28.83
CA ASP A 18 -24.04 -14.75 28.96
C ASP A 18 -23.87 -13.22 28.88
N GLY A 19 -24.61 -12.60 27.97
CA GLY A 19 -24.53 -11.16 27.67
C GLY A 19 -23.62 -10.78 26.50
N ASP A 20 -22.82 -11.73 25.96
CA ASP A 20 -22.01 -11.49 24.76
C ASP A 20 -22.85 -11.57 23.49
N LEU A 21 -22.46 -10.78 22.48
CA LEU A 21 -23.01 -10.84 21.12
C LEU A 21 -21.98 -11.46 20.17
N VAL A 22 -22.35 -12.57 19.52
CA VAL A 22 -21.54 -13.18 18.45
C VAL A 22 -22.05 -12.69 17.09
N CYS A 23 -21.18 -12.01 16.34
CA CYS A 23 -21.48 -11.55 14.98
C CYS A 23 -20.79 -12.47 13.96
N ILE A 24 -21.58 -13.04 13.04
CA ILE A 24 -21.07 -13.94 12.00
C ILE A 24 -21.15 -13.23 10.64
N PHE A 25 -20.01 -13.15 9.96
CA PHE A 25 -19.90 -12.63 8.60
C PHE A 25 -19.67 -13.82 7.66
N ALA A 26 -20.48 -13.93 6.62
CA ALA A 26 -20.39 -14.98 5.62
C ALA A 26 -20.32 -14.38 4.23
N GLY A 27 -19.40 -14.89 3.42
CA GLY A 27 -19.22 -14.51 2.03
C GLY A 27 -18.53 -15.63 1.25
N PRO A 28 -18.19 -15.39 -0.02
CA PRO A 28 -17.57 -16.39 -0.87
C PRO A 28 -16.28 -16.97 -0.28
N GLY A 29 -16.06 -18.27 -0.46
CA GLY A 29 -14.83 -18.97 -0.03
C GLY A 29 -13.67 -18.84 -1.03
N GLY A 30 -12.52 -19.45 -0.71
CA GLY A 30 -11.34 -19.47 -1.59
C GLY A 30 -10.63 -18.12 -1.69
N HIS A 31 -10.13 -17.77 -2.88
CA HIS A 31 -9.43 -16.50 -3.14
C HIS A 31 -10.32 -15.25 -2.89
N MET A 32 -11.64 -15.41 -2.89
CA MET A 32 -12.60 -14.32 -2.57
C MET A 32 -12.88 -14.17 -1.07
N SER A 33 -12.30 -15.02 -0.22
CA SER A 33 -12.48 -14.95 1.24
C SER A 33 -11.89 -13.68 1.87
N ASP A 34 -10.99 -13.00 1.16
CA ASP A 34 -10.31 -11.81 1.64
C ASP A 34 -11.27 -10.64 1.84
N HIS A 35 -12.31 -10.51 1.02
CA HIS A 35 -13.32 -9.46 1.23
C HIS A 35 -14.07 -9.64 2.56
N THR A 36 -14.48 -10.88 2.88
CA THR A 36 -15.18 -11.16 4.14
C THR A 36 -14.27 -10.89 5.36
N ARG A 37 -12.99 -11.27 5.26
CA ARG A 37 -11.98 -11.02 6.30
C ARG A 37 -11.71 -9.52 6.47
N GLU A 38 -11.62 -8.78 5.37
CA GLU A 38 -11.42 -7.33 5.37
C GLU A 38 -12.58 -6.62 6.07
N VAL A 39 -13.82 -6.95 5.70
CA VAL A 39 -15.03 -6.38 6.32
C VAL A 39 -15.07 -6.71 7.82
N THR A 40 -14.81 -7.97 8.18
CA THR A 40 -14.77 -8.40 9.59
C THR A 40 -13.67 -7.67 10.37
N GLY A 41 -12.50 -7.48 9.78
CA GLY A 41 -11.39 -6.73 10.37
C GLY A 41 -11.72 -5.26 10.61
N LYS A 42 -12.35 -4.61 9.62
CA LYS A 42 -12.84 -3.22 9.74
C LYS A 42 -13.90 -3.09 10.83
N TRP A 43 -14.88 -4.00 10.85
CA TRP A 43 -15.92 -4.03 11.87
C TRP A 43 -15.33 -4.20 13.28
N ARG A 44 -14.39 -5.14 13.45
CA ARG A 44 -13.64 -5.33 14.71
C ARG A 44 -12.92 -4.04 15.14
N HIS A 45 -12.32 -3.32 14.20
CA HIS A 45 -11.60 -2.07 14.50
C HIS A 45 -12.56 -0.96 14.97
N ILE A 46 -13.71 -0.81 14.31
CA ILE A 46 -14.76 0.15 14.68
C ILE A 46 -15.28 -0.18 16.08
N MET A 47 -15.74 -1.42 16.30
CA MET A 47 -16.29 -1.84 17.60
C MET A 47 -15.26 -1.73 18.73
N GLY A 48 -14.01 -2.08 18.47
CA GLY A 48 -12.93 -1.93 19.46
C GLY A 48 -12.68 -0.46 19.83
N THR A 49 -12.93 0.47 18.92
CA THR A 49 -12.84 1.92 19.16
C THR A 49 -14.05 2.42 19.94
N GLU A 50 -15.26 2.14 19.46
CA GLU A 50 -16.53 2.59 20.07
C GLU A 50 -16.73 2.05 21.49
N LEU A 51 -16.32 0.80 21.75
CA LEU A 51 -16.41 0.16 23.06
C LEU A 51 -15.22 0.48 23.98
N GLY A 52 -14.24 1.26 23.52
CA GLY A 52 -13.08 1.66 24.33
C GLY A 52 -12.08 0.53 24.63
N TYR A 53 -12.01 -0.51 23.80
CA TYR A 53 -11.11 -1.65 23.97
C TYR A 53 -9.71 -1.44 23.37
N ARG A 54 -9.44 -0.29 22.76
CA ARG A 54 -8.09 0.04 22.26
C ARG A 54 -7.17 0.37 23.43
N SER A 55 -6.09 -0.41 23.57
CA SER A 55 -5.06 -0.17 24.57
C SER A 55 -4.31 1.14 24.31
N LYS A 56 -3.87 1.81 25.38
CA LYS A 56 -3.11 3.07 25.33
C LYS A 56 -1.59 2.88 25.12
N GLY A 57 -1.11 1.63 25.11
CA GLY A 57 0.31 1.31 24.95
C GLY A 57 0.70 1.04 23.50
N PHE A 58 1.97 0.72 23.28
CA PHE A 58 2.49 0.28 21.99
C PHE A 58 2.57 -1.24 21.94
N VAL A 59 1.90 -1.82 20.95
CA VAL A 59 1.98 -3.24 20.62
C VAL A 59 2.57 -3.34 19.22
N GLY A 60 3.84 -3.72 19.14
CA GLY A 60 4.56 -3.97 17.89
C GLY A 60 4.58 -5.45 17.55
N LEU A 61 4.45 -5.78 16.27
CA LEU A 61 4.61 -7.13 15.74
C LEU A 61 5.23 -7.09 14.34
N TRP A 62 5.87 -8.20 13.97
CA TRP A 62 6.29 -8.45 12.59
C TRP A 62 5.25 -9.31 11.89
N VAL A 63 4.85 -8.88 10.70
CA VAL A 63 4.16 -9.75 9.75
C VAL A 63 5.22 -10.24 8.77
N VAL A 64 5.27 -11.55 8.57
CA VAL A 64 6.24 -12.23 7.69
C VAL A 64 5.48 -13.24 6.84
N ASP A 65 6.19 -13.91 5.92
CA ASP A 65 5.64 -15.00 5.11
C ASP A 65 4.50 -14.53 4.19
N PHE A 66 4.61 -13.30 3.71
CA PHE A 66 3.72 -12.79 2.68
C PHE A 66 3.79 -13.62 1.40
N PRO A 67 2.70 -13.76 0.65
CA PRO A 67 2.77 -14.36 -0.67
C PRO A 67 3.58 -13.46 -1.60
N LEU A 68 4.37 -14.08 -2.50
CA LEU A 68 5.16 -13.37 -3.51
C LEU A 68 4.25 -12.68 -4.53
N LEU A 69 3.21 -13.39 -4.93
CA LEU A 69 2.29 -13.02 -5.99
C LEU A 69 0.87 -12.88 -5.43
N GLU A 70 0.12 -11.98 -6.03
CA GLU A 70 -1.32 -11.84 -5.82
C GLU A 70 -2.01 -12.04 -7.17
N PHE A 71 -3.07 -12.85 -7.21
CA PHE A 71 -3.80 -13.07 -8.46
C PHE A 71 -4.80 -11.94 -8.65
N ASP A 72 -4.68 -11.21 -9.75
CA ASP A 72 -5.63 -10.21 -10.18
C ASP A 72 -6.74 -10.88 -11.01
N PRO A 73 -7.98 -10.96 -10.50
CA PRO A 73 -9.09 -11.58 -11.22
C PRO A 73 -9.59 -10.75 -12.41
N ASP A 74 -9.36 -9.44 -12.42
CA ASP A 74 -9.81 -8.53 -13.49
C ASP A 74 -8.86 -8.62 -14.69
N GLU A 75 -7.55 -8.67 -14.42
CA GLU A 75 -6.53 -8.83 -15.47
C GLU A 75 -6.21 -10.30 -15.81
N GLY A 76 -6.65 -11.25 -14.97
CA GLY A 76 -6.45 -12.68 -15.15
C GLY A 76 -4.99 -13.12 -15.04
N ARG A 77 -4.16 -12.39 -14.27
CA ARG A 77 -2.72 -12.63 -14.13
C ARG A 77 -2.23 -12.40 -12.71
N TYR A 78 -1.02 -12.88 -12.42
CA TYR A 78 -0.35 -12.58 -11.16
C TYR A 78 0.34 -11.21 -11.21
N ILE A 79 0.17 -10.45 -10.13
CA ILE A 79 0.88 -9.20 -9.85
C ILE A 79 1.80 -9.37 -8.64
N ALA A 80 2.82 -8.53 -8.52
CA ALA A 80 3.72 -8.57 -7.37
C ALA A 80 3.02 -7.95 -6.15
N LYS A 81 3.06 -8.64 -5.01
CA LYS A 81 2.48 -8.11 -3.77
C LYS A 81 3.34 -7.02 -3.11
N HIS A 82 4.66 -7.15 -3.27
CA HIS A 82 5.64 -6.17 -2.80
C HIS A 82 6.39 -5.63 -4.02
N HIS A 83 7.71 -5.48 -3.93
CA HIS A 83 8.53 -5.10 -5.08
C HIS A 83 8.83 -6.32 -5.97
N PRO A 84 8.86 -6.19 -7.32
CA PRO A 84 9.30 -7.25 -8.25
C PRO A 84 10.71 -7.83 -8.02
N PHE A 85 11.50 -7.24 -7.12
CA PHE A 85 12.86 -7.68 -6.78
C PHE A 85 12.92 -8.44 -5.46
N THR A 86 11.76 -8.73 -4.87
CA THR A 86 11.64 -9.45 -3.61
C THR A 86 12.07 -10.90 -3.81
N SER A 87 13.02 -11.38 -3.00
CA SER A 87 13.44 -12.78 -3.07
C SER A 87 12.35 -13.70 -2.56
N VAL A 88 12.32 -14.91 -3.09
CA VAL A 88 11.49 -15.99 -2.56
C VAL A 88 12.18 -16.62 -1.33
N LYS A 89 11.40 -17.33 -0.51
CA LYS A 89 11.99 -18.24 0.47
C LYS A 89 12.61 -19.43 -0.25
N ALA A 90 13.82 -19.82 0.16
CA ALA A 90 14.56 -20.93 -0.48
C ALA A 90 13.74 -22.24 -0.51
N GLU A 91 12.97 -22.51 0.54
CA GLU A 91 12.09 -23.69 0.63
C GLU A 91 10.90 -23.68 -0.34
N ASP A 92 10.57 -22.55 -0.95
CA ASP A 92 9.44 -22.37 -1.86
C ASP A 92 9.88 -22.17 -3.32
N GLU A 93 11.18 -22.20 -3.64
CA GLU A 93 11.69 -22.00 -5.01
C GLU A 93 11.09 -23.00 -6.02
N GLU A 94 10.96 -24.26 -5.63
CA GLU A 94 10.36 -25.31 -6.49
C GLU A 94 8.86 -25.09 -6.75
N LYS A 95 8.18 -24.34 -5.86
CA LYS A 95 6.76 -24.00 -6.02
C LYS A 95 6.54 -22.96 -7.09
N MET A 96 7.56 -22.18 -7.48
CA MET A 96 7.44 -21.18 -8.54
C MET A 96 6.93 -21.77 -9.86
N LYS A 97 7.22 -23.05 -10.14
CA LYS A 97 6.74 -23.75 -11.34
C LYS A 97 5.42 -24.50 -11.13
N SER A 98 5.25 -25.12 -9.95
CA SER A 98 4.15 -26.05 -9.70
C SER A 98 2.93 -25.40 -9.06
N ALA A 99 3.14 -24.40 -8.20
CA ALA A 99 2.11 -23.71 -7.42
C ALA A 99 2.54 -22.26 -7.13
N PRO A 100 2.58 -21.37 -8.14
CA PRO A 100 3.11 -20.01 -7.98
C PRO A 100 2.35 -19.15 -6.95
N GLY A 101 1.06 -19.42 -6.74
CA GLY A 101 0.24 -18.74 -5.73
C GLY A 101 0.62 -19.08 -4.27
N ASP A 102 1.32 -20.20 -4.04
CA ASP A 102 1.73 -20.66 -2.71
C ASP A 102 3.18 -20.28 -2.37
N VAL A 103 3.85 -19.52 -3.23
CA VAL A 103 5.24 -19.09 -3.03
C VAL A 103 5.26 -17.94 -2.03
N ARG A 104 6.01 -18.10 -0.94
CA ARG A 104 6.21 -17.01 0.04
C ARG A 104 7.41 -16.15 -0.35
N ALA A 105 7.21 -14.85 -0.23
CA ALA A 105 8.24 -13.83 -0.29
C ALA A 105 9.07 -13.81 1.01
N ASN A 106 10.35 -13.48 0.86
CA ASN A 106 11.22 -13.09 1.97
C ASN A 106 11.03 -11.60 2.29
N ALA A 107 9.79 -11.25 2.63
CA ALA A 107 9.33 -9.91 2.97
C ALA A 107 8.81 -9.85 4.41
N TYR A 108 8.87 -8.67 4.98
CA TYR A 108 8.54 -8.43 6.38
C TYR A 108 8.06 -6.99 6.59
N ASP A 109 6.98 -6.86 7.38
CA ASP A 109 6.41 -5.56 7.75
C ASP A 109 6.38 -5.43 9.28
N LEU A 110 6.79 -4.25 9.76
CA LEU A 110 6.62 -3.84 11.14
C LEU A 110 5.27 -3.13 11.30
N VAL A 111 4.41 -3.70 12.13
CA VAL A 111 3.10 -3.14 12.46
C VAL A 111 3.09 -2.73 13.94
N ILE A 112 2.65 -1.50 14.22
CA ILE A 112 2.46 -1.00 15.58
C ILE A 112 1.02 -0.55 15.74
N ASN A 113 0.32 -1.07 16.75
CA ASN A 113 -1.08 -0.71 17.06
C ASN A 113 -2.04 -0.86 15.86
N GLY A 114 -1.77 -1.81 14.97
CA GLY A 114 -2.56 -2.07 13.77
C GLY A 114 -2.25 -1.15 12.59
N VAL A 115 -1.16 -0.38 12.66
CA VAL A 115 -0.69 0.51 11.60
C VAL A 115 0.66 0.00 11.10
N GLU A 116 0.80 -0.16 9.78
CA GLU A 116 2.07 -0.44 9.14
C GLU A 116 3.01 0.77 9.28
N VAL A 117 4.18 0.53 9.87
CA VAL A 117 5.19 1.57 10.18
C VAL A 117 6.38 1.49 9.24
N GLY A 118 6.67 0.29 8.74
CA GLY A 118 7.71 0.08 7.75
C GLY A 118 7.67 -1.34 7.21
N GLY A 119 8.27 -1.51 6.04
CA GLY A 119 8.25 -2.75 5.29
C GLY A 119 9.53 -2.93 4.52
N GLY A 120 9.90 -4.19 4.31
CA GLY A 120 11.18 -4.55 3.71
C GLY A 120 11.19 -5.93 3.11
N SER A 121 12.25 -6.21 2.38
CA SER A 121 12.46 -7.55 1.83
C SER A 121 13.94 -7.83 1.61
N ILE A 122 14.28 -9.11 1.58
CA ILE A 122 15.51 -9.57 0.95
C ILE A 122 15.33 -9.45 -0.57
N ARG A 123 16.40 -9.07 -1.26
CA ARG A 123 16.40 -8.81 -2.70
C ARG A 123 17.00 -9.99 -3.46
N ILE A 124 16.49 -10.22 -4.66
CA ILE A 124 17.08 -11.15 -5.60
C ILE A 124 18.44 -10.58 -6.03
N CYS A 125 19.50 -11.37 -5.88
CA CYS A 125 20.85 -11.05 -6.36
C CYS A 125 21.32 -11.96 -7.50
N ASP A 126 20.47 -12.89 -7.95
CA ASP A 126 20.73 -13.80 -9.06
C ASP A 126 19.88 -13.43 -10.29
N ARG A 127 20.54 -13.27 -11.44
CA ARG A 127 19.87 -12.86 -12.68
C ARG A 127 18.85 -13.89 -13.16
N ALA A 128 19.18 -15.18 -13.07
CA ALA A 128 18.27 -16.22 -13.55
C ALA A 128 16.99 -16.27 -12.70
N MET A 129 17.11 -16.11 -11.37
CA MET A 129 15.98 -16.01 -10.46
C MET A 129 15.13 -14.77 -10.74
N GLN A 130 15.75 -13.63 -11.03
CA GLN A 130 15.01 -12.40 -11.35
C GLN A 130 14.21 -12.55 -12.65
N MET A 131 14.80 -13.15 -13.69
CA MET A 131 14.11 -13.41 -14.95
C MET A 131 12.92 -14.35 -14.75
N LYS A 132 13.06 -15.43 -13.96
CA LYS A 132 11.93 -16.31 -13.60
C LYS A 132 10.80 -15.54 -12.90
N THR A 133 11.15 -14.61 -12.03
CA THR A 133 10.16 -13.78 -11.31
C THR A 133 9.43 -12.86 -12.28
N PHE A 134 10.13 -12.27 -13.25
CA PHE A 134 9.51 -11.45 -14.30
C PHE A 134 8.59 -12.25 -15.23
N GLU A 135 8.99 -13.46 -15.61
CA GLU A 135 8.15 -14.38 -16.39
C GLU A 135 6.84 -14.69 -15.66
N LEU A 136 6.88 -14.92 -14.34
CA LEU A 136 5.68 -15.15 -13.52
C LEU A 136 4.75 -13.93 -13.43
N LEU A 137 5.32 -12.72 -13.51
CA LEU A 137 4.58 -11.45 -13.54
C LEU A 137 4.05 -11.11 -14.94
N GLY A 138 4.35 -11.95 -15.94
CA GLY A 138 3.87 -11.80 -17.31
C GLY A 138 4.72 -10.88 -18.19
N PHE A 139 5.95 -10.54 -17.78
CA PHE A 139 6.86 -9.77 -18.62
C PHE A 139 7.48 -10.65 -19.71
N SER A 140 7.55 -10.13 -20.94
CA SER A 140 8.44 -10.70 -21.94
C SER A 140 9.92 -10.42 -21.60
N PRO A 141 10.87 -11.21 -22.12
CA PRO A 141 12.29 -10.91 -21.97
C PRO A 141 12.66 -9.51 -22.51
N GLU A 142 12.04 -9.06 -23.60
CA GLU A 142 12.28 -7.72 -24.15
C GLU A 142 11.75 -6.62 -23.23
N GLU A 143 10.56 -6.79 -22.67
CA GLU A 143 9.95 -5.82 -21.74
C GLU A 143 10.76 -5.70 -20.45
N ALA A 144 11.19 -6.84 -19.90
CA ALA A 144 12.04 -6.87 -18.71
C ALA A 144 13.38 -6.18 -18.95
N LEU A 145 13.99 -6.36 -20.12
CA LEU A 145 15.23 -5.67 -20.49
C LEU A 145 15.02 -4.18 -20.75
N ALA A 146 13.91 -3.79 -21.39
CA ALA A 146 13.61 -2.39 -21.66
C ALA A 146 13.39 -1.57 -20.37
N GLN A 147 12.69 -2.15 -19.39
CA GLN A 147 12.40 -1.46 -18.12
C GLN A 147 13.51 -1.62 -17.07
N PHE A 148 14.11 -2.81 -16.98
CA PHE A 148 15.02 -3.17 -15.88
C PHE A 148 16.42 -3.58 -16.35
N GLY A 149 16.75 -3.35 -17.63
CA GLY A 149 18.04 -3.75 -18.22
C GLY A 149 19.26 -3.20 -17.49
N PHE A 150 19.18 -1.97 -16.97
CA PHE A 150 20.27 -1.38 -16.17
C PHE A 150 20.57 -2.21 -14.90
N LEU A 151 19.52 -2.71 -14.24
CA LEU A 151 19.62 -3.48 -13.01
C LEU A 151 20.01 -4.94 -13.30
N LEU A 152 19.45 -5.52 -14.36
CA LEU A 152 19.82 -6.86 -14.84
C LEU A 152 21.29 -6.93 -15.30
N GLY A 153 21.83 -5.84 -15.88
CA GLY A 153 23.24 -5.72 -16.20
C GLY A 153 24.12 -5.60 -14.94
N ALA A 154 23.64 -4.92 -13.90
CA ALA A 154 24.35 -4.83 -12.63
C ALA A 154 24.54 -6.19 -11.94
N PHE A 155 23.61 -7.13 -12.16
CA PHE A 155 23.71 -8.50 -11.62
C PHE A 155 24.90 -9.30 -12.19
N GLU A 156 25.39 -8.95 -13.38
CA GLU A 156 26.56 -9.61 -13.99
C GLU A 156 27.87 -9.28 -13.27
N PHE A 157 27.89 -8.20 -12.47
CA PHE A 157 29.05 -7.81 -11.67
C PHE A 157 29.08 -8.45 -10.27
N GLY A 158 28.18 -9.39 -9.99
CA GLY A 158 28.15 -10.15 -8.74
C GLY A 158 27.73 -9.31 -7.53
N PRO A 159 26.53 -8.72 -7.52
CA PRO A 159 26.03 -8.00 -6.35
C PRO A 159 25.94 -8.94 -5.15
N PRO A 160 26.31 -8.49 -3.94
CA PRO A 160 26.19 -9.33 -2.75
C PRO A 160 24.70 -9.58 -2.42
N PRO A 161 24.40 -10.65 -1.65
CA PRO A 161 23.10 -10.78 -1.01
C PRO A 161 22.77 -9.52 -0.21
N HIS A 162 21.63 -8.90 -0.49
CA HIS A 162 21.24 -7.63 0.11
C HIS A 162 19.75 -7.61 0.43
N GLY A 163 19.39 -6.76 1.38
CA GLY A 163 18.03 -6.55 1.82
C GLY A 163 17.89 -5.13 2.33
N GLY A 164 16.66 -4.67 2.47
CA GLY A 164 16.40 -3.33 2.97
C GLY A 164 15.00 -3.19 3.49
N MET A 165 14.79 -2.10 4.21
CA MET A 165 13.51 -1.74 4.80
C MET A 165 13.36 -0.22 4.75
N ALA A 166 12.14 0.23 4.54
CA ALA A 166 11.77 1.64 4.62
C ALA A 166 10.75 1.84 5.72
N PHE A 167 10.86 2.96 6.44
CA PHE A 167 9.88 3.38 7.45
C PHE A 167 9.11 4.59 6.96
N GLY A 168 7.80 4.60 7.21
CA GLY A 168 6.97 5.80 7.08
C GLY A 168 7.24 6.72 8.26
N LEU A 169 8.20 7.64 8.12
CA LEU A 169 8.63 8.54 9.20
C LEU A 169 7.46 9.33 9.79
N ASP A 170 6.62 9.95 8.95
CA ASP A 170 5.49 10.75 9.43
C ASP A 170 4.50 9.90 10.23
N ARG A 171 4.30 8.65 9.80
CA ARG A 171 3.42 7.69 10.47
C ARG A 171 3.99 7.24 11.80
N LEU A 172 5.29 6.96 11.86
CA LEU A 172 5.99 6.69 13.12
C LEU A 172 5.83 7.87 14.10
N CYS A 173 6.00 9.11 13.63
CA CYS A 173 5.78 10.30 14.45
C CYS A 173 4.35 10.39 14.99
N THR A 174 3.32 10.14 14.16
CA THR A 174 1.93 10.15 14.62
C THR A 174 1.64 9.10 15.68
N ILE A 175 2.17 7.88 15.51
CA ILE A 175 2.02 6.79 16.47
C ILE A 175 2.64 7.20 17.81
N LEU A 176 3.88 7.73 17.78
CA LEU A 176 4.60 8.14 18.99
C LEU A 176 3.95 9.32 19.70
N GLY A 177 3.40 10.28 18.97
CA GLY A 177 2.73 11.45 19.55
C GLY A 177 1.22 11.27 19.78
N GLY A 178 0.68 10.07 19.56
CA GLY A 178 -0.70 9.73 19.89
C GLY A 178 -1.75 10.41 19.00
N GLU A 179 -1.39 10.80 17.78
CA GLU A 179 -2.30 11.38 16.80
C GLU A 179 -2.58 10.43 15.65
N THR A 180 -3.63 10.71 14.87
CA THR A 180 -4.00 9.91 13.68
C THR A 180 -3.63 10.59 12.37
N SER A 181 -3.42 11.91 12.38
CA SER A 181 -3.16 12.70 11.18
C SER A 181 -1.68 13.03 11.04
N ILE A 182 -1.06 12.56 9.96
CA ILE A 182 0.34 12.90 9.63
C ILE A 182 0.53 14.40 9.35
N ARG A 183 -0.55 15.14 9.02
CA ARG A 183 -0.47 16.55 8.64
C ARG A 183 0.08 17.44 9.76
N ASN A 184 -0.08 17.04 11.02
CA ASN A 184 0.41 17.79 12.17
C ASN A 184 1.92 17.61 12.41
N TYR A 185 2.54 16.63 11.75
CA TYR A 185 3.98 16.36 11.82
C TYR A 185 4.73 16.86 10.57
N ILE A 186 4.01 17.43 9.61
CA ILE A 186 4.56 18.00 8.38
C ILE A 186 4.37 19.51 8.45
N ALA A 187 5.45 20.28 8.33
CA ALA A 187 5.39 21.74 8.49
C ALA A 187 4.45 22.42 7.48
N PHE A 188 4.44 21.96 6.22
CA PHE A 188 3.62 22.52 5.14
C PHE A 188 2.85 21.40 4.41
N PRO A 189 1.81 20.82 5.04
CA PRO A 189 1.11 19.67 4.52
C PRO A 189 0.21 20.08 3.34
N LYS A 190 -0.02 19.14 2.43
CA LYS A 190 -0.97 19.33 1.32
C LYS A 190 -2.39 18.96 1.76
N ASN A 191 -3.39 19.44 1.02
CA ASN A 191 -4.78 18.99 1.18
C ASN A 191 -5.02 17.66 0.44
N ASN A 192 -6.25 17.13 0.50
CA ASN A 192 -6.61 15.86 -0.15
C ASN A 192 -6.55 15.89 -1.69
N GLN A 193 -6.38 17.08 -2.30
CA GLN A 193 -6.18 17.26 -3.74
C GLN A 193 -4.70 17.46 -4.10
N GLY A 194 -3.79 17.26 -3.15
CA GLY A 194 -2.35 17.49 -3.36
C GLY A 194 -1.96 18.97 -3.44
N ARG A 195 -2.86 19.90 -3.11
CA ARG A 195 -2.61 21.34 -3.19
C ARG A 195 -2.02 21.89 -1.89
N ASP A 196 -1.07 22.79 -2.04
CA ASP A 196 -0.60 23.65 -0.96
C ASP A 196 -1.47 24.91 -0.93
N VAL A 197 -2.29 25.03 0.12
CA VAL A 197 -3.21 26.17 0.27
C VAL A 197 -2.51 27.44 0.73
N MET A 198 -1.31 27.33 1.33
CA MET A 198 -0.57 28.49 1.84
C MET A 198 0.09 29.27 0.71
N ILE A 199 0.66 28.56 -0.27
CA ILE A 199 1.35 29.17 -1.43
C ILE A 199 0.56 29.03 -2.73
N ALA A 200 -0.69 28.55 -2.67
CA ALA A 200 -1.54 28.32 -3.83
C ALA A 200 -0.89 27.44 -4.93
N SER A 201 -0.26 26.33 -4.53
CA SER A 201 0.43 25.41 -5.45
C SER A 201 -0.36 24.10 -5.65
N PRO A 202 -0.32 23.45 -6.83
CA PRO A 202 0.35 23.89 -8.07
C PRO A 202 -0.32 25.11 -8.70
N SER A 203 0.45 25.85 -9.49
CA SER A 203 0.03 27.01 -10.29
C SER A 203 0.39 26.80 -11.76
N PRO A 204 -0.26 27.51 -12.70
CA PRO A 204 0.11 27.45 -14.11
C PRO A 204 1.57 27.86 -14.36
N LEU A 205 2.20 27.21 -15.33
CA LEU A 205 3.52 27.61 -15.85
C LEU A 205 3.37 28.67 -16.94
N THR A 206 4.41 29.47 -17.13
CA THR A 206 4.44 30.45 -18.23
C THR A 206 4.67 29.78 -19.58
N PRO A 207 4.21 30.37 -20.70
CA PRO A 207 4.45 29.82 -22.04
C PRO A 207 5.95 29.63 -22.36
N ALA A 208 6.81 30.54 -21.90
CA ALA A 208 8.26 30.44 -22.12
C ALA A 208 8.87 29.21 -21.42
N GLN A 209 8.40 28.86 -20.22
CA GLN A 209 8.87 27.66 -19.51
C GLN A 209 8.40 26.37 -20.20
N LEU A 210 7.17 26.38 -20.72
CA LEU A 210 6.63 25.24 -21.48
C LEU A 210 7.40 25.03 -22.78
N GLU A 211 7.70 26.12 -23.49
CA GLU A 211 8.51 26.09 -24.72
C GLU A 211 9.94 25.59 -24.45
N GLU A 212 10.59 26.11 -23.40
CA GLU A 212 11.93 25.68 -22.99
C GLU A 212 12.00 24.17 -22.72
N LEU A 213 10.99 23.62 -22.03
CA LEU A 213 10.90 22.20 -21.72
C LEU A 213 10.35 21.35 -22.88
N SER A 214 9.93 21.98 -23.98
CA SER A 214 9.24 21.33 -25.11
C SER A 214 8.00 20.52 -24.67
N ILE A 215 7.23 21.08 -23.74
CA ILE A 215 6.01 20.48 -23.20
C ILE A 215 4.81 21.32 -23.64
N ASP A 216 3.74 20.66 -24.09
CA ASP A 216 2.45 21.30 -24.35
C ASP A 216 1.36 20.77 -23.41
N THR A 217 0.42 21.62 -23.04
CA THR A 217 -0.67 21.27 -22.12
C THR A 217 -1.98 21.09 -22.86
N ILE A 218 -2.59 19.90 -22.76
CA ILE A 218 -3.93 19.62 -23.31
C ILE A 218 -5.04 20.41 -22.61
N GLN A 219 -4.78 20.89 -21.40
CA GLN A 219 -5.73 21.69 -20.62
C GLN A 219 -5.70 23.13 -21.15
N LYS A 220 -6.78 23.56 -21.80
CA LYS A 220 -6.98 24.99 -22.11
C LYS A 220 -7.03 25.73 -20.78
N VAL A 221 -6.08 26.64 -20.57
CA VAL A 221 -6.12 27.59 -19.45
C VAL A 221 -7.49 28.25 -19.49
N LYS A 222 -8.33 28.03 -18.47
CA LYS A 222 -9.54 28.82 -18.30
C LYS A 222 -9.08 30.24 -18.01
N ASP A 223 -9.46 31.18 -18.87
CA ASP A 223 -9.17 32.62 -18.75
C ASP A 223 -9.69 33.26 -17.45
N ASP A 224 -10.37 32.50 -16.58
CA ASP A 224 -10.97 32.96 -15.33
C ASP A 224 -9.92 33.42 -14.29
N ALA A 225 -8.69 32.88 -14.31
CA ALA A 225 -7.65 33.25 -13.34
C ALA A 225 -7.05 34.65 -13.61
N ALA A 226 -6.99 35.07 -14.87
CA ALA A 226 -6.52 36.42 -15.22
C ALA A 226 -7.55 37.50 -14.83
N ALA A 227 -8.83 37.15 -14.68
CA ALA A 227 -9.87 38.06 -14.24
C ALA A 227 -9.84 38.29 -12.71
N GLU A 228 -9.53 37.26 -11.91
CA GLU A 228 -9.39 37.39 -10.46
C GLU A 228 -8.12 38.15 -10.05
N GLU A 229 -7.01 37.96 -10.77
CA GLU A 229 -5.76 38.69 -10.51
C GLU A 229 -5.89 40.18 -10.89
N LYS A 230 -6.63 40.50 -11.95
CA LYS A 230 -7.00 41.89 -12.29
C LYS A 230 -7.95 42.52 -11.27
N ALA A 231 -8.94 41.76 -10.78
CA ALA A 231 -9.87 42.25 -9.76
C ALA A 231 -9.18 42.52 -8.41
N ALA A 232 -8.17 41.73 -8.04
CA ALA A 232 -7.35 41.96 -6.85
C ALA A 232 -6.43 43.18 -6.99
N ALA A 233 -5.90 43.45 -8.20
CA ALA A 233 -5.08 44.62 -8.48
C ALA A 233 -5.90 45.92 -8.58
N GLU A 234 -7.14 45.86 -9.08
CA GLU A 234 -8.03 47.02 -9.22
C GLU A 234 -8.83 47.33 -7.93
N GLY A 235 -9.05 46.34 -7.06
CA GLY A 235 -9.75 46.51 -5.77
C GLY A 235 -8.90 47.12 -4.64
N GLY A 236 -7.59 47.28 -4.84
CA GLY A 236 -6.67 47.87 -3.85
C GLY A 236 -6.61 49.40 -3.87
N ALA A 237 -7.39 50.07 -4.71
CA ALA A 237 -7.38 51.52 -4.88
C ALA A 237 -8.74 52.19 -4.56
N SER A 238 -9.49 51.72 -3.55
CA SER A 238 -10.36 52.61 -2.76
C SER A 238 -10.80 51.93 -1.45
N ALA A 239 -10.12 52.25 -0.36
CA ALA A 239 -10.65 52.41 1.01
C ALA A 239 -9.51 52.89 1.92
#